data_AF-A0A6I5R4U6-F1
#
_entry.id   AF-A0A6I5R4U6-F1
#
_cell.length_a   1.000
_cell.length_b   1.000
_cell.length_c   1.000
_cell.angle_alpha   90.00
_cell.angle_beta   90.00
_cell.angle_gamma   90.00
#
_symmetry.space_group_name_H-M   'P 1'
#
loop_
_entity.id
_entity.type
_entity.pdbx_description
1 polymer ?
#
loop_
_entity_poly.entity_id
_entity_poly.type
_entity_poly.pdbx_seq_one_letter_code
_entity_poly.pdbx_strand_id
1 'polypeptide(L)'
;MPQTVTFTGTFYGISRNDAITILSQIRYPGSQRQIGRTTLWRWRDLLGLKPRTQVFYEDEMEQLKEVARHYAFGGTESQLIERLKQKKAEVN
;
A
#
# COMPACT_ATOMS: atom_id res chain seq x y z
N MET A 1 -17.12 18.30 -11.79
CA MET A 1 -17.28 16.88 -12.18
C MET A 1 -16.60 16.02 -11.12
N PRO A 2 -17.32 15.26 -10.28
CA PRO A 2 -16.68 14.27 -9.42
C PRO A 2 -16.39 13.01 -10.23
N GLN A 3 -15.14 12.57 -10.30
CA GLN A 3 -14.76 11.32 -10.94
C GLN A 3 -15.16 10.17 -10.02
N THR A 4 -16.27 9.50 -10.33
CA THR A 4 -16.68 8.24 -9.70
C THR A 4 -15.75 7.15 -10.20
N VAL A 5 -14.76 6.77 -9.38
CA VAL A 5 -13.85 5.67 -9.69
C VAL A 5 -14.57 4.38 -9.33
N THR A 6 -15.31 3.83 -10.28
CA THR A 6 -15.93 2.51 -10.16
C THR A 6 -14.82 1.46 -10.14
N PHE A 7 -14.50 0.91 -8.97
CA PHE A 7 -13.55 -0.18 -8.82
C PHE A 7 -14.27 -1.50 -9.12
N THR A 8 -14.37 -1.84 -10.41
CA THR A 8 -14.86 -3.16 -10.85
C THR A 8 -13.77 -4.20 -10.60
N GLY A 9 -14.08 -5.18 -9.75
CA GLY A 9 -13.22 -6.33 -9.51
C GLY A 9 -12.95 -7.09 -10.80
N THR A 10 -11.67 -7.22 -11.15
CA THR A 10 -11.17 -8.21 -12.10
C THR A 10 -9.67 -8.34 -11.82
N PHE A 11 -9.17 -9.57 -11.76
CA PHE A 11 -7.77 -9.91 -11.50
C PHE A 11 -6.84 -9.21 -12.51
N TYR A 12 -6.42 -7.98 -12.18
CA TYR A 12 -5.41 -7.23 -12.91
C TYR A 12 -4.32 -6.92 -11.93
N GLY A 13 -3.14 -7.48 -12.19
CA GLY A 13 -1.97 -7.12 -11.43
C GLY A 13 -1.75 -5.61 -11.51
N ILE A 14 -1.66 -4.96 -10.35
CA ILE A 14 -1.66 -3.51 -10.22
C ILE A 14 -0.27 -3.00 -10.56
N SER A 15 -0.16 -2.16 -11.58
CA SER A 15 1.12 -1.58 -11.97
C SER A 15 1.65 -0.65 -10.88
N ARG A 16 2.98 -0.46 -10.84
CA ARG A 16 3.62 0.45 -9.88
C ARG A 16 3.01 1.85 -9.84
N ASN A 17 2.69 2.44 -11.00
CA ASN A 17 2.12 3.79 -11.06
C ASN A 17 0.69 3.84 -10.49
N ASP A 18 -0.13 2.85 -10.80
CA ASP A 18 -1.46 2.69 -10.19
C ASP A 18 -1.37 2.51 -8.69
N ALA A 19 -0.45 1.65 -8.22
CA ALA A 19 -0.23 1.44 -6.80
C ALA A 19 0.15 2.77 -6.10
N ILE A 20 1.05 3.56 -6.68
CA ILE A 20 1.40 4.89 -6.15
C ILE A 20 0.16 5.78 -6.08
N THR A 21 -0.66 5.80 -7.13
CA THR A 21 -1.85 6.66 -7.21
C THR A 21 -2.86 6.28 -6.12
N ILE A 22 -3.18 4.98 -6.01
CA ILE A 22 -4.14 4.46 -5.02
C ILE A 22 -3.65 4.73 -3.60
N LEU A 23 -2.39 4.39 -3.30
CA LEU A 23 -1.82 4.56 -1.96
C LEU A 23 -1.69 6.03 -1.56
N SER A 24 -1.43 6.91 -2.53
CA SER A 24 -1.39 8.36 -2.29
C SER A 24 -2.75 8.91 -1.87
N GLN A 25 -3.82 8.48 -2.55
CA GLN A 25 -5.19 8.89 -2.20
C GLN A 25 -5.59 8.40 -0.80
N ILE A 26 -5.15 7.20 -0.42
CA ILE A 26 -5.42 6.66 0.92
C ILE A 26 -4.65 7.41 2.00
N ARG A 27 -3.37 7.73 1.75
CA ARG A 27 -2.52 8.42 2.73
C ARG A 27 -2.88 9.90 2.88
N TYR A 28 -3.20 10.57 1.78
CA TYR A 28 -3.51 12.00 1.74
C TYR A 28 -4.87 12.23 1.09
N PRO A 29 -5.98 11.88 1.76
CA PRO A 29 -7.31 12.10 1.22
C PRO A 29 -7.52 13.60 0.96
N GLY A 30 -7.86 13.94 -0.29
CA GLY A 30 -8.10 15.33 -0.71
C GLY A 30 -6.84 16.18 -0.97
N SER A 31 -5.64 15.60 -0.92
CA SER A 31 -4.39 16.31 -1.29
C SER A 31 -3.83 15.81 -2.63
N GLN A 32 -3.17 16.68 -3.39
CA GLN A 32 -2.38 16.28 -4.57
C GLN A 32 -1.03 15.65 -4.20
N ARG A 33 -0.75 15.43 -2.91
CA ARG A 33 0.48 14.81 -2.44
C ARG A 33 0.53 13.34 -2.86
N GLN A 34 1.59 12.98 -3.57
CA GLN A 34 1.86 11.60 -3.96
C GLN A 34 2.97 11.00 -3.10
N ILE A 35 2.83 9.71 -2.77
CA ILE A 35 3.93 8.96 -2.16
C ILE A 35 5.07 8.83 -3.17
N GLY A 36 6.29 9.04 -2.70
CA GLY A 36 7.47 8.86 -3.54
C GLY A 36 7.73 7.38 -3.85
N ARG A 37 8.44 7.12 -4.96
CA ARG A 37 8.92 5.78 -5.31
C ARG A 37 9.74 5.14 -4.18
N THR A 38 10.52 5.94 -3.46
CA THR A 38 11.31 5.50 -2.30
C THR A 38 10.42 5.06 -1.13
N THR A 39 9.31 5.75 -0.88
CA THR A 39 8.34 5.38 0.17
C THR A 39 7.68 4.06 -0.16
N LEU A 40 7.23 3.89 -1.42
CA LEU A 40 6.67 2.62 -1.87
C LEU A 40 7.68 1.48 -1.72
N TRP A 41 8.94 1.72 -2.09
CA TRP A 41 10.01 0.71 -1.95
C TRP A 41 10.22 0.30 -0.50
N ARG A 42 10.25 1.26 0.45
CA ARG A 42 10.34 0.96 1.89
C ARG A 42 9.16 0.13 2.38
N TRP A 43 7.93 0.48 2.00
CA TRP A 43 6.76 -0.28 2.42
C TRP A 43 6.79 -1.72 1.90
N ARG A 44 7.28 -1.94 0.68
CA ARG A 44 7.48 -3.29 0.13
C ARG A 44 8.52 -4.07 0.91
N ASP A 45 9.65 -3.44 1.24
CA ASP A 45 10.73 -4.03 2.01
C ASP A 45 10.22 -4.49 3.40
N LEU A 46 9.43 -3.65 4.06
CA LEU A 46 8.79 -3.98 5.34
C LEU A 46 7.83 -5.18 5.24
N LEU A 47 7.07 -5.27 4.15
CA LEU A 47 6.16 -6.39 3.89
C LEU A 47 6.90 -7.66 3.44
N GLY A 48 8.19 -7.57 3.09
CA GLY A 48 8.97 -8.67 2.52
C GLY A 48 8.55 -9.02 1.09
N LEU A 49 7.92 -8.09 0.36
CA LEU A 49 7.52 -8.29 -1.02
C LEU A 49 8.75 -8.25 -1.95
N LYS A 50 8.74 -9.05 -3.02
CA LYS A 50 9.86 -9.09 -3.97
C LYS A 50 10.19 -7.68 -4.48
N PRO A 51 11.43 -7.18 -4.38
CA PRO A 51 11.77 -5.78 -4.68
C PRO A 51 11.67 -5.39 -6.15
N ARG A 52 11.62 -6.37 -7.07
CA ARG A 52 11.59 -6.15 -8.53
C ARG A 52 10.23 -6.37 -9.18
N THR A 53 9.19 -6.78 -8.46
CA THR A 53 7.87 -6.97 -9.07
C THR A 53 7.33 -5.62 -9.55
N GLN A 54 7.08 -5.49 -10.85
CA GLN A 54 6.49 -4.29 -11.45
C GLN A 54 4.96 -4.25 -11.30
N VAL A 55 4.40 -5.37 -10.85
CA VAL A 55 2.99 -5.68 -10.77
C VAL A 55 2.71 -6.18 -9.34
N PHE A 56 1.69 -5.65 -8.69
CA PHE A 56 1.25 -6.08 -7.36
C PHE A 56 -0.01 -6.92 -7.49
N TYR A 57 -0.03 -8.05 -6.81
CA TYR A 57 -1.25 -8.85 -6.67
C TYR A 57 -2.19 -8.22 -5.65
N GLU A 58 -3.44 -8.68 -5.63
CA GLU A 58 -4.49 -8.13 -4.79
C GLU A 58 -4.11 -8.16 -3.30
N ASP A 59 -3.60 -9.30 -2.82
CA ASP A 59 -3.12 -9.48 -1.44
C ASP A 59 -1.99 -8.51 -1.08
N GLU A 60 -0.98 -8.38 -1.96
CA GLU A 60 0.14 -7.45 -1.77
C GLU A 60 -0.34 -5.99 -1.71
N MET A 61 -1.32 -5.65 -2.56
CA MET A 61 -1.88 -4.32 -2.60
C MET A 61 -2.72 -4.05 -1.35
N GLU A 62 -3.51 -5.00 -0.85
CA GLU A 62 -4.25 -4.86 0.40
C GLU A 62 -3.32 -4.57 1.58
N GLN A 63 -2.21 -5.31 1.69
CA GLN A 63 -1.18 -5.05 2.70
C GLN A 63 -0.59 -3.64 2.57
N LEU A 64 -0.28 -3.19 1.35
CA LEU A 64 0.20 -1.83 1.10
C LEU A 64 -0.86 -0.77 1.45
N LYS A 65 -2.13 -1.03 1.18
CA LYS A 65 -3.24 -0.14 1.55
C LYS A 65 -3.37 -0.02 3.07
N GLU A 66 -3.22 -1.12 3.80
CA GLU A 66 -3.19 -1.10 5.28
C GLU A 66 -2.05 -0.22 5.79
N VAL A 67 -0.85 -0.36 5.22
CA VAL A 67 0.32 0.46 5.54
C VAL A 67 0.05 1.93 5.26
N ALA A 68 -0.48 2.25 4.08
CA ALA A 68 -0.83 3.63 3.71
C ALA A 68 -1.83 4.26 4.69
N ARG A 69 -2.85 3.48 5.08
CA ARG A 69 -3.86 3.90 6.06
C ARG A 69 -3.22 4.14 7.42
N HIS A 70 -2.36 3.24 7.90
CA HIS A 70 -1.63 3.40 9.17
C HIS A 70 -0.85 4.72 9.20
N TYR A 71 -0.09 5.03 8.15
CA TYR A 71 0.63 6.31 8.05
C TYR A 71 -0.29 7.52 7.85
N ALA A 72 -1.49 7.35 7.29
CA ALA A 72 -2.49 8.41 7.18
C ALA A 72 -2.97 8.88 8.56
N PHE A 73 -3.13 7.94 9.50
CA PHE A 73 -3.53 8.21 10.88
C PHE A 73 -2.36 8.62 11.79
N GLY A 74 -1.16 8.86 11.24
CA GLY A 74 0.03 9.23 12.03
C GLY A 74 0.74 8.05 12.68
N GLY A 75 0.48 6.83 12.22
CA GLY A 75 1.16 5.64 12.69
C GLY A 75 2.67 5.67 12.43
N THR A 76 3.43 5.12 13.37
CA THR A 76 4.89 5.01 13.29
C THR A 76 5.32 3.70 12.62
N GLU A 77 6.54 3.70 12.07
CA GLU A 77 7.15 2.53 11.44
C GLU A 77 7.31 1.36 12.43
N SER A 78 7.63 1.64 13.70
CA SER A 78 7.72 0.62 14.75
C SER A 78 6.40 -0.13 14.97
N GLN A 79 5.27 0.60 15.09
CA GLN A 79 3.96 -0.03 15.25
C GLN A 79 3.57 -0.89 14.05
N LEU A 80 3.97 -0.46 12.84
CA LEU A 80 3.75 -1.23 11.63
C LEU A 80 4.56 -2.53 11.64
N ILE A 81 5.84 -2.46 12.02
CA ILE A 81 6.71 -3.64 12.14
C ILE A 81 6.17 -4.62 13.18
N GLU A 82 5.68 -4.14 14.33
CA GLU A 82 5.06 -4.98 15.36
C GLU A 82 3.81 -5.70 14.84
N ARG A 83 2.93 -4.98 14.14
CA ARG A 83 1.75 -5.59 13.49
C ARG A 83 2.13 -6.64 12.44
N LEU A 84 3.13 -6.35 11.62
CA LEU A 84 3.60 -7.30 10.60
C LEU A 84 4.23 -8.55 11.22
N LYS A 85 4.96 -8.40 12.33
CA LYS A 85 5.47 -9.54 13.10
C LYS A 85 4.35 -10.39 13.69
N GLN A 86 3.32 -9.77 14.27
CA GLN A 86 2.15 -10.46 14.79
C GLN A 86 1.40 -11.22 13.68
N LYS A 87 1.17 -10.57 12.53
CA LYS A 87 0.48 -11.19 11.39
C LYS A 87 1.25 -12.38 10.80
N LYS A 88 2.60 -12.36 10.84
CA LYS A 88 3.43 -13.51 10.46
C LYS A 88 3.46 -14.63 11.50
N ALA A 89 3.29 -14.31 12.78
CA ALA A 89 3.27 -15.30 13.86
C ALA A 89 1.93 -16.05 13.95
N GLU A 90 0.82 -15.43 13.54
CA GLU A 90 -0.52 -16.04 13.59
C GLU A 90 -0.77 -17.06 12.45
N VAL A 91 0.04 -17.03 11.39
CA VAL A 91 -0.10 -17.92 10.21
C VAL A 91 0.77 -19.19 10.33
N ASN A 92 1.46 -19.40 11.46
CA ASN A 92 2.34 -20.55 11.69
C ASN A 92 1.84 -21.44 12.84
#